data_AF-A0AAV0WRU7-F1
#
_entry.id   AF-A0AAV0WRU7-F1
#
_cell.length_a   1.000
_cell.length_b   1.000
_cell.length_c   1.000
_cell.angle_alpha   90.00
_cell.angle_beta   90.00
_cell.angle_gamma   90.00
#
_symmetry.space_group_name_H-M   'P 1'
#
loop_
_entity.id
_entity.type
_entity.pdbx_description
1 polymer ?
#
loop_
_entity_poly.entity_id
_entity_poly.type
_entity_poly.pdbx_seq_one_letter_code
_entity_poly.pdbx_strand_id
1 'polypeptide(L)'
;MIVDVLIELPSSFSETLKLMHIIKTLPISTASNERFFSSMKNVKSYIRTSMGDERLSDLMIINVEKDEANKIDLNKAVDDFGKMKNRRYPLF
;
A
#
# COMPACT_ATOMS: atom_id res chain seq x y z
N MET A 1 -15.82 -15.34 14.89
CA MET A 1 -16.86 -16.24 15.40
C MET A 1 -17.95 -16.54 14.36
N ILE A 2 -18.77 -15.57 13.91
CA ILE A 2 -19.82 -15.84 12.89
C ILE A 2 -19.22 -16.08 11.50
N VAL A 3 -18.16 -15.35 11.14
CA VAL A 3 -17.47 -15.49 9.84
C VAL A 3 -16.83 -16.88 9.68
N ASP A 4 -16.25 -17.39 10.76
CA ASP A 4 -15.52 -18.66 10.76
C ASP A 4 -16.47 -19.85 10.58
N VAL A 5 -17.66 -19.79 11.20
CA VAL A 5 -18.74 -20.79 11.04
C VAL A 5 -19.30 -20.82 9.61
N LEU A 6 -19.40 -19.65 8.96
CA LEU A 6 -19.87 -19.57 7.57
C LEU A 6 -18.86 -20.10 6.55
N ILE A 7 -17.56 -20.09 6.90
CA ILE A 7 -16.49 -20.63 6.05
C ILE A 7 -16.44 -22.17 6.10
N GLU A 8 -16.90 -22.80 7.20
CA GLU A 8 -16.95 -24.26 7.34
C GLU A 8 -18.05 -24.92 6.48
N LEU A 9 -19.03 -24.16 5.99
CA LEU A 9 -20.12 -24.64 5.11
C LEU A 9 -20.23 -23.80 3.82
N PRO A 10 -19.19 -23.81 2.96
CA PRO A 10 -19.11 -22.92 1.81
C PRO A 10 -20.11 -23.26 0.70
N SER A 11 -20.58 -24.52 0.63
CA SER A 11 -21.51 -24.99 -0.40
C SER A 11 -22.95 -24.54 -0.19
N SER A 12 -23.35 -24.27 1.05
CA SER A 12 -24.75 -23.90 1.39
C SER A 12 -24.98 -22.38 1.42
N PHE A 13 -23.91 -21.58 1.46
CA PHE A 13 -23.96 -20.14 1.73
C PHE A 13 -23.05 -19.33 0.78
N SER A 14 -22.95 -19.74 -0.49
CA SER A 14 -22.11 -19.08 -1.50
C SER A 14 -22.43 -17.59 -1.67
N GLU A 15 -23.72 -17.24 -1.66
CA GLU A 15 -24.21 -15.89 -1.94
C GLU A 15 -23.93 -14.95 -0.75
N THR A 16 -24.11 -15.43 0.48
CA THR A 16 -23.85 -14.66 1.69
C THR A 16 -22.34 -14.44 1.89
N LEU A 17 -21.51 -15.43 1.56
CA LEU A 17 -20.05 -15.29 1.57
C LEU A 17 -19.55 -14.24 0.56
N LYS A 18 -20.13 -14.22 -0.66
CA LYS A 18 -19.82 -13.18 -1.67
C LYS A 18 -20.21 -11.79 -1.19
N LEU A 19 -21.42 -11.66 -0.66
CA LEU A 19 -21.93 -10.37 -0.16
C LEU A 19 -21.09 -9.85 1.00
N MET A 20 -20.65 -10.75 1.89
CA MET A 20 -19.76 -10.41 2.98
C MET A 20 -18.38 -9.95 2.51
N HIS A 21 -17.81 -10.59 1.47
CA HIS A 21 -16.57 -10.13 0.85
C HIS A 21 -16.69 -8.70 0.32
N ILE A 22 -17.79 -8.41 -0.38
CA ILE A 22 -18.06 -7.05 -0.90
C ILE A 22 -18.17 -6.06 0.26
N ILE A 23 -18.94 -6.36 1.30
CA ILE A 23 -19.09 -5.47 2.47
C ILE A 23 -17.75 -5.20 3.15
N LYS A 24 -16.86 -6.19 3.24
CA LYS A 24 -15.51 -6.00 3.80
C LYS A 24 -14.65 -5.05 2.97
N THR A 25 -14.85 -4.98 1.65
CA THR A 25 -14.12 -4.04 0.78
C THR A 25 -14.71 -2.64 0.76
N LEU A 26 -15.96 -2.47 1.22
CA LEU A 26 -16.58 -1.15 1.26
C LEU A 26 -15.94 -0.30 2.37
N PRO A 27 -15.56 0.95 2.06
CA PRO A 27 -15.09 1.87 3.09
C PRO A 27 -16.27 2.26 3.99
N ILE A 28 -16.42 1.56 5.11
CA ILE A 28 -17.49 1.79 6.10
C ILE A 28 -17.31 3.12 6.84
N SER A 29 -16.10 3.69 6.87
CA SER A 29 -15.79 4.90 7.63
C SER A 29 -15.07 5.96 6.79
N THR A 30 -15.56 7.20 6.88
CA THR A 30 -14.90 8.39 6.34
C THR A 30 -13.52 8.62 6.96
N ALA A 31 -13.29 8.14 8.19
CA ALA A 31 -12.02 8.30 8.91
C ALA A 31 -10.83 7.63 8.18
N SER A 32 -11.06 6.54 7.46
CA SER A 32 -10.00 5.93 6.62
C SER A 32 -9.56 6.86 5.50
N ASN A 33 -10.52 7.53 4.85
CA ASN A 33 -10.21 8.48 3.78
C ASN A 33 -9.53 9.73 4.33
N GLU A 34 -9.97 10.26 5.47
CA GLU A 34 -9.33 11.39 6.14
C GLU A 34 -7.89 11.07 6.55
N ARG A 35 -7.64 9.88 7.09
CA ARG A 35 -6.29 9.39 7.42
C ARG A 35 -5.42 9.27 6.16
N PHE A 36 -5.98 8.80 5.05
CA PHE A 36 -5.28 8.74 3.76
C PHE A 36 -4.89 10.15 3.27
N PHE A 37 -5.81 11.11 3.27
CA PHE A 37 -5.50 12.49 2.85
C PHE A 37 -4.54 13.22 3.80
N SER A 38 -4.63 12.96 5.11
CA SER A 38 -3.67 13.48 6.08
C SER A 38 -2.25 12.94 5.81
N SER A 39 -2.15 11.65 5.49
CA SER A 39 -0.88 11.03 5.09
C SER A 39 -0.38 11.57 3.75
N MET A 40 -1.30 11.83 2.81
CA MET A 40 -1.00 12.42 1.50
C MET A 40 -0.36 13.80 1.64
N LYS A 41 -0.84 14.61 2.58
CA LYS A 41 -0.25 15.92 2.87
C LYS A 41 1.21 15.82 3.31
N ASN A 42 1.58 14.76 4.02
CA ASN A 42 2.96 14.51 4.43
C ASN A 42 3.83 13.98 3.28
N VAL A 43 3.26 13.22 2.34
CA VAL A 43 3.99 12.68 1.17
C VAL A 43 4.12 13.73 0.05
N LYS A 44 3.04 14.47 -0.25
CA LYS A 44 3.00 15.58 -1.20
C LYS A 44 3.07 16.91 -0.45
N SER A 45 4.27 17.23 0.03
CA SER A 45 4.53 18.50 0.71
C SER A 45 4.68 19.66 -0.28
N TYR A 46 4.61 20.90 0.23
CA TYR A 46 4.69 22.13 -0.58
C TYR A 46 5.93 22.21 -1.49
N ILE A 47 7.06 21.67 -1.04
CA ILE A 47 8.32 21.67 -1.81
C ILE A 47 8.32 20.56 -2.89
N ARG A 48 7.46 19.55 -2.77
CA ARG A 48 7.38 18.37 -3.68
C ARG A 48 6.17 18.43 -4.62
N THR A 49 5.73 19.63 -4.99
CA THR A 49 4.55 19.85 -5.82
C THR A 49 4.71 19.37 -7.26
N SER A 50 5.94 19.30 -7.78
CA SER A 50 6.24 18.83 -9.14
C SER A 50 6.26 17.30 -9.30
N MET A 51 5.95 16.54 -8.24
CA MET A 51 5.96 15.08 -8.29
C MET A 51 4.82 14.54 -9.16
N GLY A 52 5.15 13.62 -10.07
CA GLY A 52 4.18 12.92 -10.91
C GLY A 52 3.29 11.96 -10.10
N ASP A 53 2.11 11.67 -10.64
CA ASP A 53 1.08 10.89 -9.95
C ASP A 53 1.49 9.42 -9.71
N GLU A 54 2.25 8.81 -10.62
CA GLU A 54 2.78 7.45 -10.46
C GLU A 54 3.67 7.35 -9.21
N ARG A 55 4.67 8.23 -9.11
CA ARG A 55 5.56 8.30 -7.95
C ARG A 55 4.81 8.62 -6.65
N LEU A 56 3.78 9.46 -6.73
CA LEU A 56 2.93 9.76 -5.58
C LEU A 56 2.18 8.50 -5.11
N SER A 57 1.58 7.76 -6.03
CA SER A 57 0.85 6.53 -5.72
C SER A 57 1.78 5.51 -5.07
N ASP A 58 2.96 5.27 -5.62
CA ASP A 58 3.94 4.32 -5.07
C ASP A 58 4.36 4.68 -3.64
N LEU A 59 4.65 5.96 -3.38
CA LEU A 59 5.01 6.43 -2.05
C LEU A 59 3.85 6.35 -1.06
N MET A 60 2.62 6.53 -1.52
CA MET A 60 1.43 6.40 -0.68
C MET A 60 1.20 4.95 -0.27
N ILE A 61 1.41 3.99 -1.19
CA ILE A 61 1.34 2.55 -0.86
C ILE A 61 2.35 2.22 0.24
N ILE A 62 3.60 2.67 0.12
CA ILE A 62 4.64 2.47 1.15
C ILE A 62 4.25 3.12 2.49
N ASN A 63 3.59 4.28 2.45
CA ASN A 63 3.17 4.99 3.67
C ASN A 63 2.01 4.29 4.39
N VAL A 64 1.04 3.76 3.64
CA VAL A 64 -0.10 3.00 4.18
C VAL A 64 0.37 1.67 4.73
N GLU A 65 1.19 0.94 3.98
CA GLU A 65 1.76 -0.36 4.36
C GLU A 65 3.08 -0.23 5.13
N LYS A 66 3.19 0.81 5.98
CA LYS A 66 4.45 1.14 6.67
C LYS A 66 4.98 -0.02 7.52
N ASP A 67 4.08 -0.81 8.14
CA ASP A 67 4.47 -1.92 9.00
C ASP A 67 5.15 -3.05 8.21
N GLU A 68 4.67 -3.33 6.99
CA GLU A 68 5.33 -4.27 6.08
C GLU A 68 6.57 -3.65 5.42
N ALA A 69 6.50 -2.37 5.05
CA ALA A 69 7.62 -1.64 4.47
C ALA A 69 8.83 -1.57 5.42
N ASN A 70 8.60 -1.46 6.73
CA ASN A 70 9.66 -1.47 7.75
C ASN A 70 10.39 -2.82 7.84
N LYS A 71 9.78 -3.92 7.38
CA LYS A 71 10.42 -5.25 7.34
C LYS A 71 11.34 -5.41 6.13
N ILE A 72 11.27 -4.50 5.16
CA ILE A 72 12.11 -4.54 3.97
C ILE A 72 13.53 -4.13 4.37
N ASP A 73 14.51 -4.99 4.06
CA ASP A 73 15.91 -4.68 4.25
C ASP A 73 16.41 -3.70 3.18
N LEU A 74 16.52 -2.43 3.57
CA LEU A 74 17.02 -1.37 2.73
C LEU A 74 18.49 -1.58 2.35
N ASN A 75 19.31 -2.23 3.18
CA ASN A 75 20.72 -2.46 2.87
C ASN A 75 20.84 -3.43 1.69
N LYS A 76 20.04 -4.49 1.70
CA LYS A 76 19.96 -5.41 0.56
C LYS A 76 19.47 -4.70 -0.71
N ALA A 77 18.49 -3.81 -0.59
CA ALA A 77 18.03 -3.02 -1.73
C ALA A 77 19.13 -2.10 -2.29
N VAL A 78 19.94 -1.49 -1.42
CA VAL A 78 21.11 -0.67 -1.82
C VAL A 78 22.18 -1.54 -2.50
N ASP A 79 22.49 -2.71 -1.93
CA ASP A 79 23.45 -3.64 -2.50
C ASP A 79 23.02 -4.12 -3.88
N ASP A 80 21.74 -4.47 -4.04
CA ASP A 80 21.19 -4.93 -5.32
C ASP A 80 21.14 -3.80 -6.34
N PHE A 81 20.77 -2.58 -5.92
CA PHE A 81 20.85 -1.39 -6.75
C PHE A 81 22.28 -1.06 -7.21
N GLY A 82 23.27 -1.27 -6.34
CA GLY A 82 24.69 -1.13 -6.61
C GLY A 82 25.22 -2.20 -7.58
N LYS A 83 24.72 -3.44 -7.49
CA LYS A 83 25.03 -4.53 -8.44
C LYS A 83 24.40 -4.31 -9.83
N MET A 84 23.28 -3.58 -9.93
CA MET A 84 22.51 -3.48 -11.18
C MET A 84 23.24 -2.80 -12.36
N LYS A 85 24.28 -1.96 -12.14
CA LYS A 85 25.32 -1.52 -13.12
C LYS A 85 26.09 -0.28 -12.63
N ASN A 86 27.29 -0.06 -13.17
CA ASN A 86 28.17 1.07 -12.86
C ASN A 86 27.59 2.42 -13.33
N ARG A 87 27.00 3.21 -12.42
CA ARG A 87 26.34 4.49 -12.69
C ARG A 87 27.27 5.70 -12.61
N ARG A 88 28.54 5.54 -13.02
CA ARG A 88 29.37 6.72 -13.25
C ARG A 88 28.85 7.40 -14.52
N TYR A 89 28.13 8.50 -14.34
CA TYR A 89 27.98 9.47 -15.42
C TYR A 89 29.41 9.93 -15.77
N PRO A 90 29.85 9.85 -17.04
CA PRO A 90 31.19 10.28 -17.40
C PRO A 90 31.30 11.77 -17.11
N LEU A 91 32.02 12.10 -16.03
CA LEU A 91 32.50 13.44 -15.80
C LEU A 91 33.86 13.50 -16.49
N PHE A 92 33.82 13.97 -17.74
CA PHE A 92 34.92 14.18 -18.67
C PHE A 92 35.49 12.91 -19.31
#